data_AF-A0A7S4I612-F1
#
_entry.id   AF-A0A7S4I612-F1
#
_cell.length_a   1.000
_cell.length_b   1.000
_cell.length_c   1.000
_cell.angle_alpha   90.00
_cell.angle_beta   90.00
_cell.angle_gamma   90.00
#
_symmetry.space_group_name_H-M   'P 1'
#
loop_
_entity.id
_entity.type
_entity.pdbx_description
1 polymer ?
#
loop_
_entity_poly.entity_id
_entity_poly.type
_entity_poly.pdbx_seq_one_letter_code
_entity_poly.pdbx_strand_id
1 'polypeptide(L)'
;MEQHDKFFVCFGAVALLLHSVAAFDTCSYTNAQGETWDLSSLAYNPTEESPAGYSITSSINTYYVNFCAAVSNVNASSCNTASQTGACQEVSGSFFHPLGEVQDSSFVDYVSDGMYEPGIGIQYATGEYCPTFNVTRTSTIYVACDPSTEAGELYSVSENQCAYTFYFRSVAGCGTGYIPPSTPSECVYEVGTNVFDLSALTYSPALPSPDGYSIDDSAGHTYYLNFCDEVSTSLDGCNPGDTESAVCQQSGGFFYPSGQVTNTTVVDFIPKGALTHGIGLEYTDGQYCPNYGENRTTTVYVGCDPTSVGELVSASSFLCRYTLYFKSKYGCPNLSPSSSPSSIPSPSPSPSRTPSSSPIPSPSPSTSLSPSPSPSQASGSGTGNACEYINNNGTLWNLSYAAYDPSGVIPSTYNLNSYYYVNFCEEIGLPTGYDCNSVQPSGACLVENAYESYSAGNCNDYSFQDFIPNEKYHSGIGLVYNNGESCNDRELFSTVVNVACDVTAGTGELYYVYQASTCRWVYEFKSIYGCGVQI
;
A
#
# COMPACT_ATOMS: atom_id res chain seq x y z
N MET A 1 38.22 65.58 25.22
CA MET A 1 37.00 65.70 26.04
C MET A 1 36.41 67.06 25.74
N GLU A 2 35.28 67.23 25.08
CA GLU A 2 34.31 66.31 24.49
C GLU A 2 33.45 67.21 23.58
N GLN A 3 33.25 66.81 22.33
CA GLN A 3 32.50 67.57 21.33
C GLN A 3 31.03 67.22 21.53
N HIS A 4 30.20 68.23 21.85
CA HIS A 4 28.76 68.06 21.97
C HIS A 4 28.14 67.89 20.58
N ASP A 5 27.82 66.65 20.22
CA ASP A 5 26.94 66.35 19.09
C ASP A 5 25.48 66.64 19.46
N LYS A 6 24.84 67.45 18.61
CA LYS A 6 23.42 67.77 18.69
C LYS A 6 22.63 66.68 17.95
N PHE A 7 21.91 65.85 18.69
CA PHE A 7 20.89 64.96 18.13
C PHE A 7 19.62 65.77 17.80
N PHE A 8 19.24 65.79 16.52
CA PHE A 8 17.92 66.25 16.06
C PHE A 8 16.95 65.08 16.17
N VAL A 9 15.96 65.16 17.06
CA VAL A 9 14.86 64.20 17.14
C VAL A 9 13.70 64.75 16.33
N CYS A 10 13.46 64.18 15.14
CA CYS A 10 12.20 64.39 14.41
C CYS A 10 11.13 63.45 14.98
N PHE A 11 10.09 64.02 15.59
CA PHE A 11 8.84 63.34 15.90
C PHE A 11 8.06 63.09 14.60
N GLY A 12 8.26 61.93 13.98
CA GLY A 12 7.34 61.37 12.98
C GLY A 12 6.38 60.42 13.69
N ALA A 13 5.08 60.69 13.61
CA ALA A 13 4.05 59.85 14.19
C ALA A 13 4.18 58.40 13.67
N VAL A 14 4.59 57.48 14.55
CA VAL A 14 4.44 56.04 14.33
C VAL A 14 2.96 55.75 14.49
N ALA A 15 2.20 55.89 13.41
CA ALA A 15 0.98 55.13 13.26
C ALA A 15 1.43 53.67 13.18
N LEU A 16 1.24 52.93 14.27
CA LEU A 16 1.17 51.47 14.27
C LEU A 16 -0.03 51.08 13.42
N LEU A 17 0.14 51.16 12.10
CA LEU A 17 -0.59 50.31 11.19
C LEU A 17 0.00 48.92 11.41
N LEU A 18 -0.67 48.18 12.30
CA LEU A 18 -0.84 46.74 12.13
C LEU A 18 -1.38 46.55 10.71
N HIS A 19 -0.47 46.53 9.73
CA HIS A 19 -0.75 45.86 8.48
C HIS A 19 -0.81 44.40 8.89
N SER A 20 -2.02 43.93 9.14
CA SER A 20 -2.37 42.56 8.82
C SER A 20 -1.72 42.29 7.47
N VAL A 21 -0.68 41.46 7.46
CA VAL A 21 -0.32 40.74 6.25
C VAL A 21 -1.59 39.98 5.92
N ALA A 22 -2.38 40.51 4.99
CA ALA A 22 -3.43 39.74 4.37
C ALA A 22 -2.67 38.64 3.65
N ALA A 23 -2.55 37.48 4.31
CA ALA A 23 -2.35 36.25 3.60
C ALA A 23 -3.46 36.23 2.55
N PHE A 24 -3.10 36.23 1.27
CA PHE A 24 -4.06 35.99 0.21
C PHE A 24 -4.50 34.53 0.39
N ASP A 25 -5.63 34.37 1.06
CA ASP A 25 -5.98 33.13 1.77
C ASP A 25 -6.50 32.02 0.85
N THR A 26 -6.49 32.21 -0.47
CA THR A 26 -6.92 31.16 -1.40
C THR A 26 -6.10 31.23 -2.69
N CYS A 27 -5.10 30.35 -2.81
CA CYS A 27 -4.51 29.99 -4.10
C CYS A 27 -5.48 29.08 -4.90
N SER A 28 -6.76 29.42 -4.85
CA SER A 28 -7.87 28.64 -5.37
C SER A 28 -8.88 29.54 -6.05
N TYR A 29 -9.50 29.03 -7.10
CA TYR A 29 -10.45 29.73 -7.94
C TYR A 29 -11.61 28.81 -8.30
N THR A 30 -12.83 29.32 -8.17
CA THR A 30 -14.04 28.65 -8.65
C THR A 30 -14.65 29.48 -9.77
N ASN A 31 -14.84 28.90 -10.95
CA ASN A 31 -15.47 29.58 -12.07
C ASN A 31 -16.99 29.70 -11.90
N ALA A 32 -17.65 30.40 -12.83
CA ALA A 32 -19.10 30.61 -12.80
C ALA A 32 -19.91 29.30 -12.93
N GLN A 33 -19.30 28.24 -13.43
CA GLN A 33 -19.87 26.91 -13.60
C GLN A 33 -19.72 26.04 -12.34
N GLY A 34 -18.98 26.52 -11.32
CA GLY A 34 -18.74 25.80 -10.07
C GLY A 34 -17.52 24.87 -10.12
N GLU A 35 -16.76 24.85 -11.22
CA GLU A 35 -15.49 24.12 -11.29
C GLU A 35 -14.44 24.88 -10.48
N THR A 36 -13.69 24.15 -9.66
CA THR A 36 -12.72 24.74 -8.74
C THR A 36 -11.32 24.23 -9.06
N TRP A 37 -10.33 25.13 -9.05
CA TRP A 37 -8.91 24.81 -9.11
C TRP A 37 -8.26 25.27 -7.82
N ASP A 38 -7.36 24.47 -7.27
CA ASP A 38 -6.56 24.82 -6.10
C ASP A 38 -5.10 24.55 -6.43
N LEU A 39 -4.32 25.62 -6.57
CA LEU A 39 -2.89 25.60 -6.86
C LEU A 39 -2.05 25.72 -5.59
N SER A 40 -2.65 25.68 -4.39
CA SER A 40 -1.93 25.83 -3.13
C SER A 40 -0.85 24.76 -2.93
N SER A 41 -1.06 23.55 -3.46
CA SER A 41 -0.08 22.46 -3.44
C SER A 41 1.17 22.74 -4.28
N LEU A 42 1.10 23.68 -5.22
CA LEU A 42 2.23 24.09 -6.07
C LEU A 42 3.03 25.25 -5.46
N ALA A 43 2.53 25.89 -4.41
CA ALA A 43 3.24 26.97 -3.75
C ALA A 43 4.38 26.41 -2.89
N TYR A 44 5.63 26.75 -3.22
CA TYR A 44 6.78 26.40 -2.37
C TYR A 44 7.22 27.58 -1.50
N ASN A 45 7.98 27.27 -0.44
CA ASN A 45 8.50 28.26 0.48
C ASN A 45 9.63 29.11 -0.16
N PRO A 46 9.46 30.45 -0.29
CA PRO A 46 10.46 31.31 -0.92
C PRO A 46 11.78 31.42 -0.15
N THR A 47 11.88 30.91 1.08
CA THR A 47 13.16 30.88 1.81
C THR A 47 14.04 29.69 1.46
N GLU A 48 13.53 28.74 0.67
CA GLU A 48 14.22 27.52 0.27
C GLU A 48 14.61 27.57 -1.21
N GLU A 49 15.43 26.62 -1.68
CA GLU A 49 15.71 26.48 -3.11
C GLU A 49 14.44 26.15 -3.88
N SER A 50 14.37 26.63 -5.12
CA SER A 50 13.30 26.30 -6.04
C SER A 50 13.25 24.77 -6.23
N PRO A 51 12.08 24.13 -6.10
CA PRO A 51 11.95 22.70 -6.38
C PRO A 51 12.33 22.37 -7.82
N ALA A 52 12.72 21.11 -8.05
CA ALA A 52 12.90 20.59 -9.40
C ALA A 52 11.62 20.77 -10.22
N GLY A 53 11.73 21.17 -11.48
CA GLY A 53 10.59 21.46 -12.36
C GLY A 53 10.07 22.90 -12.31
N TYR A 54 10.43 23.70 -11.29
CA TYR A 54 9.96 25.10 -11.15
C TYR A 54 10.88 26.11 -11.83
N SER A 55 11.89 25.61 -12.53
CA SER A 55 12.77 26.42 -13.37
C SER A 55 13.02 25.77 -14.72
N ILE A 56 13.11 26.58 -15.77
CA ILE A 56 13.45 26.12 -17.12
C ILE A 56 14.51 27.03 -17.72
N THR A 57 15.52 26.45 -18.37
CA THR A 57 16.55 27.19 -19.10
C THR A 57 16.26 27.14 -20.59
N SER A 58 16.10 28.31 -21.22
CA SER A 58 15.97 28.46 -22.66
C SER A 58 17.08 29.38 -23.17
N SER A 59 18.01 28.81 -23.93
CA SER A 59 19.24 29.48 -24.39
C SER A 59 20.08 30.00 -23.21
N ILE A 60 20.20 31.33 -23.05
CA ILE A 60 20.96 31.98 -21.98
C ILE A 60 20.11 32.43 -20.79
N ASN A 61 18.80 32.20 -20.86
CA ASN A 61 17.85 32.66 -19.86
C ASN A 61 17.36 31.47 -19.03
N THR A 62 17.48 31.56 -17.71
CA THR A 62 16.80 30.67 -16.78
C THR A 62 15.59 31.39 -16.23
N TYR A 63 14.44 30.72 -16.20
CA TYR A 63 13.22 31.27 -15.64
C TYR A 63 12.85 30.49 -14.40
N TYR A 64 12.35 31.17 -13.38
CA TYR A 64 11.85 30.60 -12.15
C TYR A 64 10.40 31.02 -11.98
N VAL A 65 9.54 30.11 -11.52
CA VAL A 65 8.14 30.39 -11.21
C VAL A 65 7.81 29.96 -9.79
N ASN A 66 6.77 30.54 -9.22
CA ASN A 66 6.07 30.04 -8.04
C ASN A 66 4.57 30.39 -8.18
N PHE A 67 3.71 29.76 -7.39
CA PHE A 67 2.26 29.89 -7.46
C PHE A 67 1.74 30.59 -6.21
N CYS A 68 1.07 31.73 -6.39
CA CYS A 68 0.50 32.53 -5.29
C CYS A 68 1.51 32.96 -4.21
N ALA A 69 2.80 32.82 -4.48
CA ALA A 69 3.91 33.06 -3.58
C ALA A 69 5.12 33.58 -4.36
N ALA A 70 6.09 34.16 -3.67
CA ALA A 70 7.30 34.70 -4.29
C ALA A 70 8.23 33.57 -4.77
N VAL A 71 9.00 33.80 -5.83
CA VAL A 71 10.08 32.89 -6.23
C VAL A 71 11.15 32.76 -5.13
N SER A 72 11.94 31.69 -5.18
CA SER A 72 13.02 31.40 -4.23
C SER A 72 13.98 32.58 -4.03
N ASN A 73 14.23 32.93 -2.77
CA ASN A 73 15.29 33.86 -2.36
C ASN A 73 16.68 33.22 -2.37
N VAL A 74 16.78 31.91 -2.54
CA VAL A 74 18.08 31.23 -2.68
C VAL A 74 18.56 31.33 -4.12
N ASN A 75 17.71 31.01 -5.09
CA ASN A 75 18.08 31.02 -6.51
C ASN A 75 17.81 32.36 -7.21
N ALA A 76 16.78 33.10 -6.78
CA ALA A 76 16.27 34.28 -7.50
C ALA A 76 16.05 35.50 -6.58
N SER A 77 16.83 35.66 -5.51
CA SER A 77 16.69 36.78 -4.54
C SER A 77 16.61 38.16 -5.16
N SER A 78 17.39 38.42 -6.22
CA SER A 78 17.41 39.72 -6.91
C SER A 78 16.04 40.10 -7.50
N CYS A 79 15.20 39.13 -7.85
CA CYS A 79 13.83 39.37 -8.32
C CYS A 79 12.85 39.79 -7.21
N ASN A 80 13.20 39.59 -5.94
CA ASN A 80 12.35 39.93 -4.80
C ASN A 80 12.78 41.22 -4.08
N THR A 81 13.66 42.02 -4.69
CA THR A 81 14.30 43.18 -4.03
C THR A 81 13.37 44.39 -3.87
N ALA A 82 12.52 44.65 -4.86
CA ALA A 82 11.55 45.76 -4.83
C ALA A 82 10.18 45.30 -4.28
N SER A 83 9.76 44.10 -4.67
CA SER A 83 8.46 43.51 -4.38
C SER A 83 8.56 41.98 -4.51
N GLN A 84 7.61 41.27 -3.89
CA GLN A 84 7.52 39.81 -4.00
C GLN A 84 7.02 39.42 -5.39
N THR A 85 7.80 38.60 -6.10
CA THR A 85 7.60 38.31 -7.53
C THR A 85 7.23 36.85 -7.74
N GLY A 86 6.18 36.57 -8.51
CA GLY A 86 5.70 35.21 -8.80
C GLY A 86 6.47 34.49 -9.92
N ALA A 87 7.12 35.24 -10.82
CA ALA A 87 7.98 34.68 -11.86
C ALA A 87 9.19 35.59 -12.15
N CYS A 88 10.34 34.99 -12.43
CA CYS A 88 11.62 35.69 -12.56
C CYS A 88 12.40 35.18 -13.76
N GLN A 89 13.03 36.08 -14.52
CA GLN A 89 14.01 35.73 -15.55
C GLN A 89 15.42 36.07 -15.06
N GLU A 90 16.33 35.12 -15.17
CA GLU A 90 17.76 35.27 -14.97
C GLU A 90 18.48 35.18 -16.33
N VAL A 91 19.17 36.25 -16.73
CA VAL A 91 19.90 36.36 -17.99
C VAL A 91 21.39 36.16 -17.73
N SER A 92 21.98 35.16 -18.39
CA SER A 92 23.42 34.84 -18.34
C SER A 92 23.97 34.66 -16.91
N GLY A 93 23.15 34.24 -15.96
CA GLY A 93 23.58 33.97 -14.57
C GLY A 93 23.86 35.21 -13.72
N SER A 94 23.43 36.41 -14.13
CA SER A 94 23.83 37.65 -13.44
C SER A 94 22.80 38.78 -13.44
N PHE A 95 21.88 38.81 -14.39
CA PHE A 95 20.85 39.85 -14.46
C PHE A 95 19.48 39.25 -14.22
N PHE A 96 18.73 39.82 -13.28
CA PHE A 96 17.43 39.31 -12.88
C PHE A 96 16.35 40.32 -13.24
N HIS A 97 15.29 39.84 -13.90
CA HIS A 97 14.13 40.63 -14.29
C HIS A 97 12.87 40.05 -13.64
N PRO A 98 12.25 40.77 -12.69
CA PRO A 98 10.92 40.45 -12.19
C PRO A 98 9.88 40.42 -13.32
N LEU A 99 9.09 39.34 -13.41
CA LEU A 99 8.11 39.13 -14.48
C LEU A 99 6.66 39.27 -14.02
N GLY A 100 6.43 39.72 -12.80
CA GLY A 100 5.10 39.93 -12.24
C GLY A 100 5.09 39.76 -10.73
N GLU A 101 4.39 40.64 -10.04
CA GLU A 101 4.27 40.63 -8.59
C GLU A 101 3.25 39.57 -8.13
N VAL A 102 3.34 39.12 -6.88
CA VAL A 102 2.37 38.17 -6.33
C VAL A 102 1.05 38.87 -6.01
N GLN A 103 1.10 40.16 -5.65
CA GLN A 103 -0.03 40.94 -5.15
C GLN A 103 -1.09 41.24 -6.21
N ASP A 104 -0.73 41.16 -7.49
CA ASP A 104 -1.61 41.41 -8.63
C ASP A 104 -1.89 40.12 -9.41
N SER A 105 -1.71 38.97 -8.76
CA SER A 105 -2.06 37.68 -9.32
C SER A 105 -3.56 37.57 -9.61
N SER A 106 -3.90 36.97 -10.75
CA SER A 106 -5.29 36.69 -11.16
C SER A 106 -5.38 35.38 -11.93
N PHE A 107 -6.47 34.65 -11.75
CA PHE A 107 -6.75 33.46 -12.53
C PHE A 107 -7.31 33.84 -13.90
N VAL A 108 -6.88 33.12 -14.93
CA VAL A 108 -7.30 33.30 -16.32
C VAL A 108 -7.64 31.93 -16.93
N ASP A 109 -8.47 31.94 -17.97
CA ASP A 109 -8.82 30.71 -18.70
C ASP A 109 -7.56 30.08 -19.31
N TYR A 110 -7.49 28.75 -19.28
CA TYR A 110 -6.40 28.01 -19.88
C TYR A 110 -6.41 28.16 -21.41
N VAL A 111 -5.23 28.42 -21.97
CA VAL A 111 -5.01 28.43 -23.41
C VAL A 111 -4.04 27.30 -23.71
N SER A 112 -4.49 26.30 -24.46
CA SER A 112 -3.64 25.16 -24.84
C SER A 112 -2.54 25.56 -25.81
N ASP A 113 -1.38 24.92 -25.67
CA ASP A 113 -0.32 24.88 -26.67
C ASP A 113 -0.48 23.74 -27.69
N GLY A 114 -1.55 22.96 -27.58
CA GLY A 114 -1.82 21.77 -28.39
C GLY A 114 -1.19 20.49 -27.85
N MET A 115 -0.47 20.53 -26.72
CA MET A 115 0.11 19.35 -26.08
C MET A 115 -0.78 18.78 -24.97
N TYR A 116 -1.40 19.65 -24.17
CA TYR A 116 -2.29 19.24 -23.07
C TYR A 116 -3.59 20.07 -23.05
N GLU A 117 -4.69 19.43 -22.65
CA GLU A 117 -6.00 20.05 -22.35
C GLU A 117 -6.77 19.13 -21.36
N PRO A 118 -7.56 19.65 -20.40
CA PRO A 118 -7.83 21.05 -20.03
C PRO A 118 -6.78 21.62 -19.03
N GLY A 119 -7.04 22.79 -18.43
CA GLY A 119 -6.16 23.38 -17.40
C GLY A 119 -6.72 24.66 -16.78
N ILE A 120 -5.87 25.40 -16.04
CA ILE A 120 -6.14 26.77 -15.56
C ILE A 120 -4.89 27.66 -15.74
N GLY A 121 -5.06 28.97 -15.93
CA GLY A 121 -3.96 29.93 -15.93
C GLY A 121 -3.90 30.80 -14.67
N ILE A 122 -2.69 31.16 -14.26
CA ILE A 122 -2.45 32.25 -13.30
C ILE A 122 -1.58 33.32 -13.96
N GLN A 123 -2.01 34.57 -13.90
CA GLN A 123 -1.34 35.73 -14.48
C GLN A 123 -0.80 36.64 -13.38
N TYR A 124 0.42 37.11 -13.56
CA TYR A 124 1.06 38.18 -12.78
C TYR A 124 1.32 39.38 -13.71
N ALA A 125 0.72 40.54 -13.44
CA ALA A 125 0.59 41.63 -14.42
C ALA A 125 1.61 42.78 -14.24
N THR A 126 2.28 42.91 -13.10
CA THR A 126 3.17 44.03 -12.79
C THR A 126 4.58 43.54 -12.45
N GLY A 127 5.40 43.33 -13.48
CA GLY A 127 6.84 43.07 -13.34
C GLY A 127 7.71 44.30 -13.56
N GLU A 128 8.96 44.09 -13.97
CA GLU A 128 9.89 45.17 -14.29
C GLU A 128 9.51 45.87 -15.60
N TYR A 129 9.66 47.19 -15.64
CA TYR A 129 9.52 47.97 -16.87
C TYR A 129 10.49 47.49 -17.97
N CYS A 130 9.97 47.26 -19.17
CA CYS A 130 10.69 46.81 -20.35
C CYS A 130 10.83 47.97 -21.36
N PRO A 131 12.00 48.66 -21.40
CA PRO A 131 12.16 49.87 -22.20
C PRO A 131 12.07 49.65 -23.71
N THR A 132 12.48 48.46 -24.18
CA THR A 132 12.51 48.11 -25.61
C THR A 132 11.13 48.19 -26.26
N PHE A 133 10.10 47.75 -25.54
CA PHE A 133 8.72 47.71 -26.02
C PHE A 133 7.81 48.74 -25.33
N ASN A 134 8.34 49.50 -24.35
CA ASN A 134 7.59 50.49 -23.57
C ASN A 134 6.36 49.87 -22.88
N VAL A 135 6.55 48.71 -22.27
CA VAL A 135 5.54 47.95 -21.53
C VAL A 135 6.12 47.45 -20.21
N THR A 136 5.27 47.02 -19.28
CA THR A 136 5.69 46.32 -18.06
C THR A 136 5.77 44.83 -18.35
N ARG A 137 6.77 44.13 -17.80
CA ARG A 137 6.84 42.66 -17.92
C ARG A 137 5.64 42.02 -17.24
N THR A 138 5.08 41.02 -17.90
CA THR A 138 3.94 40.24 -17.41
C THR A 138 4.23 38.78 -17.61
N SER A 139 3.67 37.93 -16.77
CA SER A 139 3.79 36.47 -16.92
C SER A 139 2.44 35.82 -16.78
N THR A 140 2.21 34.78 -17.57
CA THR A 140 1.06 33.89 -17.43
C THR A 140 1.59 32.47 -17.39
N ILE A 141 1.21 31.73 -16.35
CA ILE A 141 1.56 30.32 -16.18
C ILE A 141 0.28 29.53 -16.42
N TYR A 142 0.25 28.78 -17.51
CA TYR A 142 -0.81 27.84 -17.80
C TYR A 142 -0.46 26.49 -17.15
N VAL A 143 -1.24 26.11 -16.14
CA VAL A 143 -1.18 24.82 -15.47
C VAL A 143 -2.10 23.86 -16.22
N ALA A 144 -1.50 23.08 -17.10
CA ALA A 144 -2.16 22.00 -17.80
C ALA A 144 -2.51 20.86 -16.83
N CYS A 145 -3.71 20.29 -16.99
CA CYS A 145 -4.09 19.07 -16.32
C CYS A 145 -3.23 17.91 -16.83
N ASP A 146 -2.39 17.40 -15.93
CA ASP A 146 -1.68 16.14 -16.11
C ASP A 146 -1.86 15.34 -14.82
N PRO A 147 -2.80 14.38 -14.77
CA PRO A 147 -3.08 13.58 -13.58
C PRO A 147 -1.85 12.82 -13.05
N SER A 148 -0.84 12.71 -13.89
CA SER A 148 0.32 11.86 -13.72
C SER A 148 1.52 12.62 -13.13
N THR A 149 1.40 13.95 -12.97
CA THR A 149 2.46 14.82 -12.48
C THR A 149 2.02 15.58 -11.22
N GLU A 150 2.33 15.07 -10.02
CA GLU A 150 1.88 15.70 -8.75
C GLU A 150 2.63 17.02 -8.47
N ALA A 151 3.95 16.95 -8.25
CA ALA A 151 4.79 18.12 -7.91
C ALA A 151 4.82 19.19 -9.00
N GLY A 152 4.56 18.78 -10.24
CA GLY A 152 4.48 19.62 -11.42
C GLY A 152 5.82 20.05 -11.99
N GLU A 153 5.84 20.37 -13.29
CA GLU A 153 7.04 20.91 -13.93
C GLU A 153 6.75 21.83 -15.12
N LEU A 154 7.64 22.80 -15.33
CA LEU A 154 7.74 23.60 -16.53
C LEU A 154 8.25 22.76 -17.69
N TYR A 155 7.49 22.71 -18.78
CA TYR A 155 7.92 22.01 -20.00
C TYR A 155 8.08 22.96 -21.20
N SER A 156 7.54 24.19 -21.11
CA SER A 156 7.70 25.19 -22.15
C SER A 156 7.66 26.62 -21.62
N VAL A 157 8.40 27.50 -22.27
CA VAL A 157 8.36 28.95 -22.06
C VAL A 157 8.44 29.65 -23.40
N SER A 158 7.62 30.69 -23.58
CA SER A 158 7.68 31.59 -24.72
C SER A 158 7.62 33.05 -24.26
N GLU A 159 8.25 33.93 -25.04
CA GLU A 159 8.27 35.37 -24.79
C GLU A 159 7.79 36.11 -26.04
N ASN A 160 6.88 37.06 -25.86
CA ASN A 160 6.46 37.99 -26.90
C ASN A 160 6.38 39.41 -26.31
N GLN A 161 7.24 40.32 -26.77
CA GLN A 161 7.24 41.72 -26.35
C GLN A 161 7.22 41.91 -24.83
N CYS A 162 8.11 41.22 -24.10
CA CYS A 162 8.18 41.25 -22.64
C CYS A 162 6.94 40.69 -21.89
N ALA A 163 6.04 39.99 -22.60
CA ALA A 163 5.03 39.12 -22.00
C ALA A 163 5.48 37.66 -22.10
N TYR A 164 5.51 36.97 -20.97
CA TYR A 164 6.03 35.61 -20.84
C TYR A 164 4.87 34.63 -20.65
N THR A 165 4.84 33.57 -21.44
CA THR A 165 3.89 32.47 -21.28
C THR A 165 4.66 31.21 -20.90
N PHE A 166 4.36 30.68 -19.72
CA PHE A 166 4.89 29.45 -19.20
C PHE A 166 3.83 28.36 -19.33
N TYR A 167 4.26 27.17 -19.71
CA TYR A 167 3.43 25.98 -19.62
C TYR A 167 4.00 25.04 -18.58
N PHE A 168 3.15 24.73 -17.62
CA PHE A 168 3.42 23.90 -16.48
C PHE A 168 2.42 22.75 -16.49
N ARG A 169 2.84 21.52 -16.23
CA ARG A 169 1.93 20.37 -16.14
C ARG A 169 1.83 19.91 -14.69
N SER A 170 0.61 19.71 -14.19
CA SER A 170 0.38 19.16 -12.86
C SER A 170 -1.05 18.62 -12.69
N VAL A 171 -1.24 17.69 -11.77
CA VAL A 171 -2.57 17.26 -11.31
C VAL A 171 -3.42 18.42 -10.78
N ALA A 172 -2.80 19.48 -10.24
CA ALA A 172 -3.50 20.67 -9.79
C ALA A 172 -4.20 21.44 -10.94
N GLY A 173 -3.72 21.29 -12.18
CA GLY A 173 -4.35 21.85 -13.38
C GLY A 173 -5.69 21.21 -13.73
N CYS A 174 -5.97 20.02 -13.20
CA CYS A 174 -7.18 19.27 -13.47
C CYS A 174 -8.41 19.88 -12.81
N GLY A 175 -8.24 20.56 -11.67
CA GLY A 175 -9.35 21.06 -10.87
C GLY A 175 -9.89 20.01 -9.90
N THR A 176 -10.47 20.45 -8.78
CA THR A 176 -10.89 19.62 -7.64
C THR A 176 -12.09 18.71 -7.93
N GLY A 177 -12.67 18.78 -9.13
CA GLY A 177 -13.75 17.92 -9.60
C GLY A 177 -13.39 17.07 -10.82
N TYR A 178 -12.14 17.13 -11.27
CA TYR A 178 -11.69 16.34 -12.42
C TYR A 178 -11.44 14.89 -12.02
N ILE A 179 -12.06 13.99 -12.78
CA ILE A 179 -11.88 12.55 -12.72
C ILE A 179 -11.21 12.17 -14.06
N PRO A 180 -9.99 11.59 -14.07
CA PRO A 180 -9.29 11.20 -15.30
C PRO A 180 -10.16 10.29 -16.20
N PRO A 181 -10.14 10.45 -17.54
CA PRO A 181 -10.84 9.52 -18.42
C PRO A 181 -10.03 8.23 -18.62
N SER A 182 -10.57 7.11 -18.11
CA SER A 182 -10.08 5.71 -18.10
C SER A 182 -8.71 5.55 -17.41
N THR A 183 -8.55 4.89 -16.26
CA THR A 183 -9.09 3.63 -15.74
C THR A 183 -9.20 3.70 -14.19
N PRO A 184 -9.77 2.68 -13.53
CA PRO A 184 -11.02 2.78 -12.79
C PRO A 184 -11.07 3.88 -11.70
N SER A 185 -12.22 4.54 -11.59
CA SER A 185 -12.63 5.33 -10.41
C SER A 185 -12.85 4.46 -9.15
N GLU A 186 -12.09 3.38 -8.99
CA GLU A 186 -12.24 2.36 -7.96
C GLU A 186 -10.92 2.06 -7.22
N CYS A 187 -9.95 2.99 -7.23
CA CYS A 187 -8.82 2.90 -6.31
C CYS A 187 -9.24 3.12 -4.83
N VAL A 188 -10.54 3.23 -4.58
CA VAL A 188 -11.18 3.25 -3.28
C VAL A 188 -11.87 1.91 -3.05
N TYR A 189 -11.44 1.18 -2.03
CA TYR A 189 -11.94 -0.13 -1.69
C TYR A 189 -12.67 -0.12 -0.35
N GLU A 190 -13.88 -0.66 -0.33
CA GLU A 190 -14.68 -0.82 0.90
C GLU A 190 -14.56 -2.26 1.41
N VAL A 191 -14.02 -2.43 2.62
CA VAL A 191 -13.90 -3.73 3.30
C VAL A 191 -14.61 -3.66 4.65
N GLY A 192 -15.84 -4.17 4.68
CA GLY A 192 -16.71 -4.04 5.85
C GLY A 192 -17.06 -2.57 6.11
N THR A 193 -16.61 -2.02 7.26
CA THR A 193 -16.80 -0.59 7.61
C THR A 193 -15.61 0.29 7.26
N ASN A 194 -14.53 -0.30 6.75
CA ASN A 194 -13.29 0.39 6.45
C ASN A 194 -13.28 0.82 4.98
N VAL A 195 -12.81 2.03 4.72
CA VAL A 195 -12.58 2.54 3.38
C VAL A 195 -11.08 2.75 3.20
N PHE A 196 -10.52 2.20 2.13
CA PHE A 196 -9.12 2.35 1.76
C PHE A 196 -9.04 3.10 0.44
N ASP A 197 -8.59 4.34 0.48
CA ASP A 197 -8.31 5.13 -0.72
C ASP A 197 -6.83 5.02 -1.05
N LEU A 198 -6.53 4.23 -2.08
CA LEU A 198 -5.18 3.96 -2.55
C LEU A 198 -4.81 4.85 -3.75
N SER A 199 -5.66 5.82 -4.12
CA SER A 199 -5.44 6.66 -5.30
C SER A 199 -4.08 7.37 -5.25
N ALA A 200 -3.67 7.80 -4.05
CA ALA A 200 -2.39 8.45 -3.80
C ALA A 200 -1.16 7.52 -3.86
N LEU A 201 -1.35 6.22 -4.10
CA LEU A 201 -0.29 5.27 -4.40
C LEU A 201 -0.12 5.04 -5.91
N THR A 202 -0.99 5.61 -6.73
CA THR A 202 -0.89 5.51 -8.20
C THR A 202 0.18 6.48 -8.68
N TYR A 203 1.07 6.04 -9.57
CA TYR A 203 1.97 6.93 -10.31
C TYR A 203 1.75 6.83 -11.81
N SER A 204 2.24 7.83 -12.55
CA SER A 204 2.18 7.88 -14.01
C SER A 204 2.94 6.73 -14.68
N PRO A 205 2.30 5.91 -15.53
CA PRO A 205 3.01 4.96 -16.38
C PRO A 205 4.03 5.62 -17.32
N ALA A 206 3.89 6.92 -17.62
CA ALA A 206 4.85 7.64 -18.47
C ALA A 206 6.17 7.96 -17.77
N LEU A 207 6.23 7.85 -16.43
CA LEU A 207 7.42 8.09 -15.63
C LEU A 207 8.08 6.77 -15.20
N PRO A 208 9.39 6.76 -14.90
CA PRO A 208 10.03 5.61 -14.26
C PRO A 208 9.35 5.26 -12.93
N SER A 209 9.35 3.99 -12.55
CA SER A 209 8.82 3.56 -11.25
C SER A 209 9.49 4.35 -10.12
N PRO A 210 8.72 4.97 -9.20
CA PRO A 210 9.27 5.72 -8.09
C PRO A 210 10.09 4.84 -7.13
N ASP A 211 10.93 5.49 -6.33
CA ASP A 211 11.62 4.82 -5.23
C ASP A 211 10.60 4.15 -4.30
N GLY A 212 10.86 2.88 -3.94
CA GLY A 212 9.96 2.07 -3.11
C GLY A 212 8.86 1.33 -3.89
N TYR A 213 8.71 1.54 -5.20
CA TYR A 213 7.76 0.79 -6.05
C TYR A 213 8.41 -0.38 -6.79
N SER A 214 9.68 -0.66 -6.49
CA SER A 214 10.36 -1.87 -6.91
C SER A 214 11.11 -2.54 -5.77
N ILE A 215 11.27 -3.85 -5.86
CA ILE A 215 12.01 -4.65 -4.87
C ILE A 215 12.59 -5.91 -5.49
N ASP A 216 13.78 -6.31 -5.05
CA ASP A 216 14.38 -7.60 -5.39
C ASP A 216 13.97 -8.70 -4.40
N ASP A 217 13.62 -9.88 -4.89
CA ASP A 217 13.51 -11.08 -4.05
C ASP A 217 14.87 -11.78 -3.84
N SER A 218 14.87 -12.79 -2.97
CA SER A 218 16.08 -13.58 -2.67
C SER A 218 16.61 -14.40 -3.86
N ALA A 219 15.81 -14.57 -4.92
CA ALA A 219 16.22 -15.26 -6.14
C ALA A 219 16.82 -14.30 -7.19
N GLY A 220 16.86 -13.00 -6.90
CA GLY A 220 17.37 -11.96 -7.79
C GLY A 220 16.37 -11.56 -8.87
N HIS A 221 15.07 -11.73 -8.61
CA HIS A 221 14.00 -11.18 -9.43
C HIS A 221 13.59 -9.81 -8.91
N THR A 222 13.46 -8.82 -9.79
CA THR A 222 12.94 -7.50 -9.43
C THR A 222 11.45 -7.45 -9.72
N TYR A 223 10.64 -6.98 -8.77
CA TYR A 223 9.22 -6.73 -8.98
C TYR A 223 8.97 -5.24 -9.03
N TYR A 224 8.17 -4.82 -9.99
CA TYR A 224 7.67 -3.46 -10.14
C TYR A 224 6.17 -3.49 -9.89
N LEU A 225 5.68 -2.49 -9.18
CA LEU A 225 4.28 -2.35 -8.81
C LEU A 225 3.80 -0.97 -9.25
N ASN A 226 2.54 -0.86 -9.64
CA ASN A 226 1.74 0.36 -9.62
C ASN A 226 0.37 0.01 -9.04
N PHE A 227 -0.36 0.99 -8.53
CA PHE A 227 -1.72 0.80 -8.05
C PHE A 227 -2.67 1.41 -9.04
N CYS A 228 -3.76 0.70 -9.36
CA CYS A 228 -4.90 1.22 -10.10
C CYS A 228 -4.59 1.73 -11.53
N ASP A 229 -3.36 1.50 -12.00
CA ASP A 229 -2.82 1.88 -13.30
C ASP A 229 -1.66 0.93 -13.63
N GLU A 230 -1.21 0.88 -14.88
CA GLU A 230 -0.12 -0.02 -15.26
C GLU A 230 1.26 0.44 -14.75
N VAL A 231 2.20 -0.50 -14.63
CA VAL A 231 3.59 -0.15 -14.32
C VAL A 231 4.19 0.71 -15.43
N SER A 232 5.27 1.42 -15.09
CA SER A 232 6.01 2.28 -16.02
C SER A 232 6.18 1.68 -17.42
N THR A 233 5.77 2.44 -18.43
CA THR A 233 5.98 2.16 -19.86
C THR A 233 7.45 2.14 -20.28
N SER A 234 8.36 2.61 -19.42
CA SER A 234 9.82 2.46 -19.62
C SER A 234 10.31 1.02 -19.45
N LEU A 235 9.50 0.14 -18.83
CA LEU A 235 9.80 -1.27 -18.63
C LEU A 235 9.36 -2.07 -19.87
N ASP A 236 10.24 -2.12 -20.87
CA ASP A 236 9.97 -2.76 -22.17
C ASP A 236 9.62 -4.25 -22.02
N GLY A 237 8.35 -4.59 -22.23
CA GLY A 237 7.79 -5.93 -22.09
C GLY A 237 6.84 -6.15 -20.90
N CYS A 238 6.69 -5.17 -20.00
CA CYS A 238 5.70 -5.23 -18.92
C CYS A 238 4.27 -4.94 -19.37
N ASN A 239 4.11 -4.16 -20.45
CA ASN A 239 2.80 -3.77 -20.99
C ASN A 239 2.71 -4.15 -22.49
N PRO A 240 2.69 -5.45 -22.84
CA PRO A 240 2.69 -5.86 -24.24
C PRO A 240 1.31 -5.67 -24.90
N GLY A 241 1.28 -4.97 -26.03
CA GLY A 241 0.04 -4.71 -26.77
C GLY A 241 -0.89 -3.80 -25.98
N ASP A 242 -2.14 -4.22 -25.81
CA ASP A 242 -3.16 -3.50 -25.04
C ASP A 242 -3.25 -4.02 -23.58
N THR A 243 -2.19 -4.67 -23.08
CA THR A 243 -2.17 -5.24 -21.71
C THR A 243 -1.63 -4.21 -20.73
N GLU A 244 -2.48 -3.79 -19.78
CA GLU A 244 -2.14 -2.88 -18.68
C GLU A 244 -1.78 -3.71 -17.44
N SER A 245 -0.48 -3.88 -17.15
CA SER A 245 -0.02 -4.73 -16.05
C SER A 245 0.24 -3.90 -14.80
N ALA A 246 -0.50 -4.11 -13.72
CA ALA A 246 -0.29 -3.45 -12.42
C ALA A 246 1.00 -3.91 -11.73
N VAL A 247 1.43 -5.15 -12.00
CA VAL A 247 2.67 -5.72 -11.47
C VAL A 247 3.49 -6.29 -12.61
N CYS A 248 4.81 -6.11 -12.57
CA CYS A 248 5.71 -6.74 -13.52
C CYS A 248 6.92 -7.36 -12.81
N GLN A 249 7.29 -8.57 -13.20
CA GLN A 249 8.52 -9.23 -12.75
C GLN A 249 9.61 -9.07 -13.80
N GLN A 250 10.80 -8.66 -13.40
CA GLN A 250 12.01 -8.74 -14.20
C GLN A 250 12.88 -9.92 -13.73
N SER A 251 13.22 -10.81 -14.64
CA SER A 251 14.06 -11.97 -14.36
C SER A 251 14.93 -12.31 -15.56
N GLY A 252 16.25 -12.42 -15.34
CA GLY A 252 17.22 -12.74 -16.39
C GLY A 252 17.26 -11.73 -17.53
N GLY A 253 16.93 -10.46 -17.26
CA GLY A 253 16.87 -9.40 -18.27
C GLY A 253 15.57 -9.36 -19.08
N PHE A 254 14.61 -10.25 -18.79
CA PHE A 254 13.28 -10.26 -19.40
C PHE A 254 12.24 -9.73 -18.44
N PHE A 255 11.20 -9.10 -18.99
CA PHE A 255 10.05 -8.60 -18.24
C PHE A 255 8.85 -9.51 -18.47
N TYR A 256 8.11 -9.76 -17.39
CA TYR A 256 6.96 -10.64 -17.36
C TYR A 256 5.80 -9.88 -16.68
N PRO A 257 4.74 -9.53 -17.41
CA PRO A 257 3.50 -9.03 -16.83
C PRO A 257 2.98 -10.02 -15.77
N SER A 258 2.70 -9.54 -14.56
CA SER A 258 2.45 -10.38 -13.38
C SER A 258 1.09 -10.14 -12.70
N GLY A 259 0.19 -9.45 -13.39
CA GLY A 259 -1.19 -9.20 -12.99
C GLY A 259 -1.71 -7.94 -13.65
N GLN A 260 -2.92 -7.98 -14.21
CA GLN A 260 -3.53 -6.86 -14.93
C GLN A 260 -4.26 -5.91 -13.98
N VAL A 261 -4.27 -4.63 -14.31
CA VAL A 261 -5.01 -3.58 -13.58
C VAL A 261 -6.50 -3.89 -13.56
N THR A 262 -7.05 -4.32 -14.70
CA THR A 262 -8.47 -4.59 -14.90
C THR A 262 -8.98 -5.80 -14.13
N ASN A 263 -8.09 -6.73 -13.73
CA ASN A 263 -8.43 -7.97 -13.05
C ASN A 263 -7.94 -7.97 -11.60
N THR A 264 -8.29 -6.90 -10.89
CA THR A 264 -8.00 -6.68 -9.47
C THR A 264 -9.17 -7.13 -8.60
N THR A 265 -8.90 -7.86 -7.51
CA THR A 265 -9.90 -8.22 -6.50
C THR A 265 -9.37 -7.92 -5.09
N VAL A 266 -10.28 -7.64 -4.16
CA VAL A 266 -9.91 -7.44 -2.75
C VAL A 266 -9.85 -8.78 -2.04
N VAL A 267 -8.77 -8.99 -1.27
CA VAL A 267 -8.56 -10.17 -0.42
C VAL A 267 -8.26 -9.75 1.01
N ASP A 268 -8.40 -10.68 1.95
CA ASP A 268 -8.09 -10.44 3.35
C ASP A 268 -6.63 -10.01 3.53
N PHE A 269 -6.39 -8.97 4.33
CA PHE A 269 -5.04 -8.57 4.66
C PHE A 269 -4.37 -9.59 5.57
N ILE A 270 -3.19 -10.05 5.16
CA ILE A 270 -2.36 -10.95 5.95
C ILE A 270 -1.28 -10.12 6.65
N PRO A 271 -1.21 -10.10 7.99
CA PRO A 271 -0.17 -9.37 8.71
C PRO A 271 1.26 -9.80 8.37
N LYS A 272 2.25 -8.92 8.50
CA LYS A 272 3.68 -9.28 8.43
C LYS A 272 4.54 -8.34 9.25
N GLY A 273 5.26 -8.90 10.21
CA GLY A 273 6.12 -8.12 11.10
C GLY A 273 5.31 -7.06 11.86
N ALA A 274 5.65 -5.78 11.65
CA ALA A 274 4.96 -4.64 12.27
C ALA A 274 3.66 -4.23 11.54
N LEU A 275 3.40 -4.75 10.34
CA LEU A 275 2.19 -4.46 9.56
C LEU A 275 1.08 -5.40 10.02
N THR A 276 0.22 -4.94 10.92
CA THR A 276 -0.79 -5.78 11.59
C THR A 276 -2.20 -5.65 11.02
N HIS A 277 -2.46 -4.61 10.23
CA HIS A 277 -3.74 -4.38 9.55
C HIS A 277 -3.51 -3.60 8.26
N GLY A 278 -4.45 -3.74 7.32
CA GLY A 278 -4.33 -3.16 5.99
C GLY A 278 -5.38 -3.70 5.03
N ILE A 279 -5.07 -3.67 3.74
CA ILE A 279 -5.88 -4.24 2.66
C ILE A 279 -5.03 -5.16 1.78
N GLY A 280 -5.61 -6.26 1.31
CA GLY A 280 -5.01 -7.13 0.29
C GLY A 280 -5.66 -6.92 -1.07
N LEU A 281 -4.85 -6.85 -2.12
CA LEU A 281 -5.29 -6.79 -3.52
C LEU A 281 -4.68 -7.95 -4.30
N GLU A 282 -5.48 -8.69 -5.05
CA GLU A 282 -5.00 -9.72 -5.97
C GLU A 282 -5.19 -9.28 -7.42
N TYR A 283 -4.09 -9.18 -8.15
CA TYR A 283 -4.01 -8.88 -9.57
C TYR A 283 -3.80 -10.17 -10.36
N THR A 284 -4.78 -10.56 -11.17
CA THR A 284 -4.78 -11.81 -11.93
C THR A 284 -4.53 -11.57 -13.43
N ASP A 285 -4.48 -12.64 -14.22
CA ASP A 285 -4.29 -12.60 -15.68
C ASP A 285 -3.02 -11.91 -16.18
N GLY A 286 -1.92 -12.03 -15.43
CA GLY A 286 -0.59 -11.76 -15.96
C GLY A 286 -0.21 -12.73 -17.09
N GLN A 287 1.02 -12.58 -17.60
CA GLN A 287 1.52 -13.42 -18.66
C GLN A 287 1.47 -14.90 -18.28
N TYR A 288 1.01 -15.72 -19.22
CA TYR A 288 1.00 -17.18 -19.08
C TYR A 288 2.38 -17.73 -18.68
N CYS A 289 2.39 -18.60 -17.68
CA CYS A 289 3.57 -19.23 -17.11
C CYS A 289 3.61 -20.71 -17.52
N PRO A 290 4.35 -21.07 -18.60
CA PRO A 290 4.23 -22.39 -19.22
C PRO A 290 4.67 -23.54 -18.33
N ASN A 291 5.60 -23.27 -17.39
CA ASN A 291 6.15 -24.28 -16.49
C ASN A 291 5.13 -24.78 -15.46
N TYR A 292 4.09 -23.98 -15.17
CA TYR A 292 3.11 -24.28 -14.14
C TYR A 292 1.66 -24.32 -14.68
N GLY A 293 1.44 -23.95 -15.94
CA GLY A 293 0.14 -24.09 -16.59
C GLY A 293 -0.88 -23.00 -16.22
N GLU A 294 -0.42 -21.90 -15.62
CA GLU A 294 -1.28 -20.84 -15.08
C GLU A 294 -0.82 -19.45 -15.53
N ASN A 295 -1.70 -18.46 -15.44
CA ASN A 295 -1.34 -17.06 -15.61
C ASN A 295 -0.68 -16.53 -14.34
N ARG A 296 0.33 -15.67 -14.53
CA ARG A 296 0.98 -15.00 -13.42
C ARG A 296 -0.02 -14.17 -12.61
N THR A 297 0.05 -14.28 -11.29
CA THR A 297 -0.86 -13.61 -10.36
C THR A 297 -0.08 -12.98 -9.23
N THR A 298 -0.40 -11.75 -8.84
CA THR A 298 0.25 -11.07 -7.71
C THR A 298 -0.75 -10.67 -6.65
N THR A 299 -0.51 -11.07 -5.42
CA THR A 299 -1.18 -10.52 -4.24
C THR A 299 -0.31 -9.45 -3.59
N VAL A 300 -0.85 -8.25 -3.40
CA VAL A 300 -0.19 -7.13 -2.74
C VAL A 300 -0.91 -6.82 -1.44
N TYR A 301 -0.20 -6.90 -0.32
CA TYR A 301 -0.70 -6.49 0.98
C TYR A 301 -0.22 -5.07 1.30
N VAL A 302 -1.14 -4.12 1.31
CA VAL A 302 -0.89 -2.73 1.70
C VAL A 302 -1.12 -2.60 3.20
N GLY A 303 -0.03 -2.69 3.97
CA GLY A 303 -0.06 -2.57 5.43
C GLY A 303 -0.08 -1.12 5.88
N CYS A 304 -0.89 -0.83 6.90
CA CYS A 304 -0.95 0.50 7.51
C CYS A 304 0.36 0.83 8.22
N ASP A 305 1.02 1.88 7.75
CA ASP A 305 2.09 2.57 8.44
C ASP A 305 1.85 4.08 8.33
N PRO A 306 1.33 4.73 9.40
CA PRO A 306 1.00 6.16 9.37
C PRO A 306 2.18 7.09 9.05
N THR A 307 3.42 6.58 9.13
CA THR A 307 4.64 7.35 8.91
C THR A 307 5.22 7.15 7.51
N SER A 308 4.78 6.14 6.77
CA SER A 308 5.30 5.82 5.44
C SER A 308 4.38 6.35 4.34
N VAL A 309 4.95 6.98 3.31
CA VAL A 309 4.20 7.40 2.12
C VAL A 309 3.97 6.25 1.13
N GLY A 310 4.89 5.28 1.08
CA GLY A 310 4.78 4.09 0.24
C GLY A 310 6.14 3.44 0.02
N GLU A 311 6.26 2.14 0.31
CA GLU A 311 7.48 1.36 0.03
C GLU A 311 7.17 -0.15 0.04
N LEU A 312 7.66 -0.89 -0.96
CA LEU A 312 7.74 -2.35 -0.95
C LEU A 312 8.75 -2.80 0.10
N VAL A 313 8.31 -3.65 1.03
CA VAL A 313 9.14 -4.15 2.13
C VAL A 313 9.52 -5.61 1.99
N SER A 314 8.80 -6.36 1.14
CA SER A 314 9.18 -7.73 0.80
C SER A 314 8.48 -8.22 -0.46
N ALA A 315 9.18 -9.06 -1.20
CA ALA A 315 8.62 -9.87 -2.27
C ALA A 315 8.94 -11.34 -2.03
N SER A 316 8.01 -12.20 -2.44
CA SER A 316 8.23 -13.64 -2.54
C SER A 316 7.49 -14.17 -3.76
N SER A 317 8.04 -15.21 -4.37
CA SER A 317 7.50 -15.83 -5.56
C SER A 317 7.38 -17.33 -5.39
N PHE A 318 6.27 -17.88 -5.86
CA PHE A 318 6.01 -19.31 -5.78
C PHE A 318 5.06 -19.75 -6.90
N LEU A 319 5.51 -20.66 -7.77
CA LEU A 319 4.72 -21.21 -8.89
C LEU A 319 4.01 -20.14 -9.74
N CYS A 320 4.68 -19.03 -10.06
CA CYS A 320 4.12 -17.90 -10.81
C CYS A 320 2.99 -17.12 -10.09
N ARG A 321 2.82 -17.38 -8.79
CA ARG A 321 2.11 -16.49 -7.85
C ARG A 321 3.12 -15.69 -7.04
N TYR A 322 2.84 -14.41 -6.88
CA TYR A 322 3.74 -13.47 -6.22
C TYR A 322 3.04 -12.86 -5.02
N THR A 323 3.76 -12.67 -3.94
CA THR A 323 3.25 -11.97 -2.76
C THR A 323 4.18 -10.81 -2.45
N LEU A 324 3.62 -9.61 -2.51
CA LEU A 324 4.30 -8.36 -2.21
C LEU A 324 3.70 -7.77 -0.93
N TYR A 325 4.55 -7.19 -0.09
CA TYR A 325 4.11 -6.36 1.02
C TYR A 325 4.55 -4.93 0.77
N PHE A 326 3.59 -4.02 0.86
CA PHE A 326 3.77 -2.59 0.68
C PHE A 326 3.34 -1.91 1.98
N LYS A 327 4.16 -1.03 2.55
CA LYS A 327 3.74 -0.22 3.72
C LYS A 327 3.38 1.17 3.25
N SER A 328 2.28 1.72 3.77
CA SER A 328 1.88 3.10 3.53
C SER A 328 0.82 3.57 4.53
N LYS A 329 0.73 4.88 4.75
CA LYS A 329 -0.37 5.52 5.47
C LYS A 329 -1.72 5.30 4.79
N TYR A 330 -1.75 5.03 3.49
CA TYR A 330 -2.99 4.73 2.74
C TYR A 330 -3.48 3.29 2.95
N GLY A 331 -2.63 2.41 3.49
CA GLY A 331 -3.06 1.12 4.03
C GLY A 331 -3.81 1.24 5.36
N CYS A 332 -3.94 2.44 5.93
CA CYS A 332 -4.70 2.68 7.14
C CYS A 332 -6.19 2.90 6.79
N PRO A 333 -7.13 2.23 7.47
CA PRO A 333 -8.54 2.39 7.18
C PRO A 333 -8.99 3.82 7.51
N ASN A 334 -9.56 4.52 6.53
CA ASN A 334 -10.36 5.70 6.80
C ASN A 334 -11.69 5.23 7.38
N LEU A 335 -11.93 5.58 8.65
CA LEU A 335 -13.24 5.37 9.26
C LEU A 335 -14.22 6.29 8.54
N SER A 336 -15.12 5.71 7.74
CA SER A 336 -16.22 6.46 7.14
C SER A 336 -16.97 7.21 8.26
N PRO A 337 -17.21 8.53 8.14
CA PRO A 337 -17.98 9.27 9.13
C PRO A 337 -19.42 8.75 9.13
N SER A 338 -19.69 7.77 10.01
CA SER A 338 -21.02 7.24 10.25
C SER A 338 -21.97 8.38 10.59
N SER A 339 -22.99 8.54 9.76
CA SER A 339 -24.01 9.56 9.92
C SER A 339 -24.89 9.27 11.14
N SER A 340 -24.79 10.19 12.09
CA SER A 340 -25.69 10.47 13.22
C SER A 340 -25.77 9.50 14.43
N PRO A 341 -25.63 10.02 15.66
CA PRO A 341 -25.96 9.30 16.88
C PRO A 341 -27.49 9.20 17.01
N SER A 342 -27.98 7.99 17.23
CA SER A 342 -29.35 7.76 17.67
C SER A 342 -29.66 8.60 18.91
N SER A 343 -30.67 9.45 18.78
CA SER A 343 -31.22 10.30 19.83
C SER A 343 -31.62 9.48 21.06
N ILE A 344 -30.92 9.70 22.16
CA ILE A 344 -31.30 9.31 23.52
C ILE A 344 -32.55 10.11 23.93
N PRO A 345 -33.64 9.48 24.38
CA PRO A 345 -34.65 10.18 25.16
C PRO A 345 -34.21 10.25 26.64
N SER A 346 -34.26 11.48 27.15
CA SER A 346 -33.98 11.89 28.53
C SER A 346 -34.69 11.07 29.62
N PRO A 347 -34.12 10.99 30.85
CA PRO A 347 -34.71 10.26 31.97
C PRO A 347 -35.79 11.07 32.67
N SER A 348 -36.81 10.39 33.20
CA SER A 348 -37.76 10.96 34.16
C SER A 348 -37.70 10.23 35.51
N PRO A 349 -37.97 10.93 36.63
CA PRO A 349 -37.42 10.61 37.93
C PRO A 349 -38.25 9.59 38.73
N SER A 350 -37.54 8.94 39.66
CA SER A 350 -38.02 8.07 40.74
C SER A 350 -39.17 8.70 41.57
N PRO A 351 -39.94 7.89 42.34
CA PRO A 351 -39.53 7.77 43.75
C PRO A 351 -39.80 6.43 44.47
N SER A 352 -38.88 6.16 45.41
CA SER A 352 -39.10 5.71 46.80
C SER A 352 -39.18 4.22 47.18
N ARG A 353 -38.16 3.87 47.99
CA ARG A 353 -38.19 3.21 49.33
C ARG A 353 -38.63 1.75 49.43
N THR A 354 -37.72 0.88 49.88
CA THR A 354 -37.51 0.57 51.31
C THR A 354 -36.36 -0.43 51.51
N PRO A 355 -35.71 -0.46 52.70
CA PRO A 355 -34.57 -1.31 53.01
C PRO A 355 -34.97 -2.54 53.84
N SER A 356 -34.23 -3.63 53.72
CA SER A 356 -34.09 -4.55 54.85
C SER A 356 -32.77 -5.32 54.79
N SER A 357 -32.22 -5.49 55.99
CA SER A 357 -30.84 -5.74 56.36
C SER A 357 -30.54 -7.19 56.75
N SER A 358 -29.23 -7.47 56.87
CA SER A 358 -28.60 -8.42 57.82
C SER A 358 -28.11 -9.77 57.24
N PRO A 359 -27.19 -10.50 57.91
CA PRO A 359 -25.73 -10.34 57.74
C PRO A 359 -24.95 -11.67 57.55
N ILE A 360 -23.64 -11.52 57.34
CA ILE A 360 -22.53 -12.49 57.22
C ILE A 360 -22.43 -13.42 58.47
N PRO A 361 -21.88 -14.66 58.38
CA PRO A 361 -20.45 -14.88 58.66
C PRO A 361 -19.73 -15.93 57.76
N SER A 362 -18.45 -15.64 57.50
CA SER A 362 -17.35 -16.52 57.04
C SER A 362 -16.93 -17.50 58.19
N PRO A 363 -15.84 -18.33 58.12
CA PRO A 363 -14.99 -18.81 57.03
C PRO A 363 -14.64 -20.34 57.13
N SER A 364 -13.73 -20.80 56.26
CA SER A 364 -12.61 -21.74 56.50
C SER A 364 -12.58 -23.08 55.73
N PRO A 365 -11.35 -23.59 55.47
CA PRO A 365 -10.97 -24.26 54.24
C PRO A 365 -10.88 -25.78 54.40
N SER A 366 -10.90 -26.52 53.29
CA SER A 366 -10.36 -27.88 53.28
C SER A 366 -9.78 -28.23 51.92
N THR A 367 -8.51 -28.60 52.00
CA THR A 367 -7.65 -29.25 51.02
C THR A 367 -8.26 -30.54 50.49
N SER A 368 -8.19 -30.77 49.18
CA SER A 368 -8.00 -32.12 48.65
C SER A 368 -7.44 -32.06 47.22
N LEU A 369 -6.22 -32.56 47.09
CA LEU A 369 -5.55 -32.87 45.84
C LEU A 369 -6.08 -34.22 45.33
N SER A 370 -6.58 -34.27 44.09
CA SER A 370 -6.60 -35.48 43.27
C SER A 370 -6.84 -35.14 41.79
N PRO A 371 -6.41 -36.02 40.88
CA PRO A 371 -5.83 -35.65 39.59
C PRO A 371 -6.87 -35.59 38.46
N SER A 372 -6.51 -34.79 37.44
CA SER A 372 -6.86 -34.85 36.00
C SER A 372 -8.23 -35.39 35.57
N PRO A 373 -8.87 -34.70 34.61
CA PRO A 373 -8.95 -35.34 33.31
C PRO A 373 -8.38 -34.46 32.19
N SER A 374 -7.74 -35.12 31.23
CA SER A 374 -7.26 -34.57 29.96
C SER A 374 -8.32 -33.67 29.29
N PRO A 375 -7.90 -32.57 28.63
CA PRO A 375 -8.80 -31.83 27.76
C PRO A 375 -9.26 -32.75 26.62
N SER A 376 -10.57 -32.78 26.43
CA SER A 376 -11.26 -33.60 25.43
C SER A 376 -10.89 -33.15 24.02
N GLN A 377 -10.50 -34.11 23.18
CA GLN A 377 -10.36 -33.92 21.73
C GLN A 377 -11.72 -33.49 21.16
N ALA A 378 -11.75 -32.34 20.49
CA ALA A 378 -12.90 -31.92 19.71
C ALA A 378 -12.85 -32.63 18.35
N SER A 379 -13.62 -33.71 18.22
CA SER A 379 -13.87 -34.38 16.94
C SER A 379 -14.97 -33.62 16.20
N GLY A 380 -14.59 -32.80 15.22
CA GLY A 380 -15.51 -32.17 14.27
C GLY A 380 -15.58 -33.00 12.99
N SER A 381 -16.61 -33.83 12.84
CA SER A 381 -17.01 -34.38 11.54
C SER A 381 -18.07 -33.45 10.95
N GLY A 382 -17.73 -32.73 9.88
CA GLY A 382 -18.62 -31.76 9.26
C GLY A 382 -18.12 -31.31 7.89
N THR A 383 -18.84 -31.71 6.86
CA THR A 383 -18.71 -31.26 5.46
C THR A 383 -18.97 -29.75 5.36
N GLY A 384 -17.96 -28.97 4.99
CA GLY A 384 -18.07 -27.56 4.60
C GLY A 384 -17.08 -26.63 5.32
N ASN A 385 -16.08 -26.10 4.60
CA ASN A 385 -15.15 -25.02 5.00
C ASN A 385 -14.37 -25.24 6.32
N ALA A 386 -13.95 -26.48 6.63
CA ALA A 386 -13.56 -26.87 7.99
C ALA A 386 -12.07 -26.66 8.38
N CYS A 387 -11.27 -25.91 7.62
CA CYS A 387 -9.86 -25.67 7.97
C CYS A 387 -9.63 -24.51 8.95
N GLU A 388 -10.60 -24.29 9.82
CA GLU A 388 -10.58 -23.27 10.86
C GLU A 388 -10.75 -23.92 12.24
N TYR A 389 -10.01 -23.41 13.23
CA TYR A 389 -10.09 -23.88 14.60
C TYR A 389 -10.04 -22.70 15.58
N ILE A 390 -10.99 -22.65 16.51
CA ILE A 390 -11.00 -21.68 17.59
C ILE A 390 -10.81 -22.43 18.91
N ASN A 391 -9.79 -22.07 19.68
CA ASN A 391 -9.61 -22.64 21.01
C ASN A 391 -10.48 -21.93 22.06
N ASN A 392 -10.49 -22.48 23.29
CA ASN A 392 -11.23 -21.91 24.42
C ASN A 392 -10.79 -20.50 24.84
N ASN A 393 -9.62 -20.05 24.37
CA ASN A 393 -9.09 -18.71 24.67
C ASN A 393 -9.48 -17.69 23.59
N GLY A 394 -10.25 -18.07 22.56
CA GLY A 394 -10.61 -17.18 21.46
C GLY A 394 -9.51 -17.00 20.42
N THR A 395 -8.50 -17.88 20.37
CA THR A 395 -7.54 -17.89 19.27
C THR A 395 -8.11 -18.68 18.10
N LEU A 396 -8.25 -18.04 16.94
CA LEU A 396 -8.61 -18.62 15.64
C LEU A 396 -7.35 -18.98 14.83
N TRP A 397 -7.26 -20.20 14.33
CA TRP A 397 -6.32 -20.61 13.29
C TRP A 397 -7.11 -20.95 12.04
N ASN A 398 -6.80 -20.30 10.92
CA ASN A 398 -7.34 -20.64 9.62
C ASN A 398 -6.18 -21.14 8.74
N LEU A 399 -6.10 -22.45 8.55
CA LEU A 399 -5.08 -23.10 7.72
C LEU A 399 -5.54 -23.26 6.26
N SER A 400 -6.74 -22.82 5.89
CA SER A 400 -7.21 -22.84 4.48
C SER A 400 -6.27 -22.07 3.57
N TYR A 401 -5.66 -21.00 4.10
CA TYR A 401 -4.70 -20.17 3.38
C TYR A 401 -3.30 -20.80 3.24
N ALA A 402 -3.04 -21.88 3.95
CA ALA A 402 -1.87 -22.74 3.76
C ALA A 402 -2.19 -23.91 2.80
N ALA A 403 -3.46 -24.23 2.53
CA ALA A 403 -3.79 -25.29 1.61
C ALA A 403 -3.35 -24.91 0.19
N TYR A 404 -2.77 -25.87 -0.54
CA TYR A 404 -2.54 -25.71 -1.98
C TYR A 404 -3.61 -26.49 -2.76
N ASP A 405 -3.84 -26.08 -4.01
CA ASP A 405 -4.80 -26.74 -4.90
C ASP A 405 -4.31 -28.15 -5.26
N PRO A 406 -5.05 -29.22 -4.91
CA PRO A 406 -4.68 -30.60 -5.25
C PRO A 406 -4.61 -30.88 -6.75
N SER A 407 -5.26 -30.07 -7.58
CA SER A 407 -5.18 -30.18 -9.04
C SER A 407 -3.89 -29.59 -9.61
N GLY A 408 -3.17 -28.80 -8.81
CA GLY A 408 -1.90 -28.16 -9.17
C GLY A 408 -0.66 -28.99 -8.83
N VAL A 409 0.51 -28.43 -9.14
CA VAL A 409 1.81 -29.05 -8.78
C VAL A 409 2.03 -28.91 -7.28
N ILE A 410 2.34 -30.02 -6.60
CA ILE A 410 2.61 -29.99 -5.16
C ILE A 410 3.79 -29.04 -4.89
N PRO A 411 3.61 -28.05 -4.01
CA PRO A 411 4.67 -27.13 -3.69
C PRO A 411 5.95 -27.81 -3.17
N SER A 412 7.12 -27.35 -3.62
CA SER A 412 8.41 -27.85 -3.10
C SER A 412 8.60 -27.57 -1.61
N THR A 413 7.93 -26.54 -1.09
CA THR A 413 7.89 -26.22 0.34
C THR A 413 6.97 -27.13 1.15
N TYR A 414 6.14 -27.95 0.49
CA TYR A 414 5.22 -28.89 1.12
C TYR A 414 5.74 -30.33 0.98
N ASN A 415 6.97 -30.47 0.47
CA ASN A 415 7.68 -31.73 0.46
C ASN A 415 9.11 -31.63 0.92
N LEU A 416 9.59 -32.68 1.59
CA LEU A 416 10.98 -32.77 2.03
C LEU A 416 11.65 -33.90 1.26
N ASN A 417 12.68 -33.58 0.48
CA ASN A 417 13.45 -34.53 -0.33
C ASN A 417 12.60 -35.36 -1.32
N SER A 418 11.41 -34.90 -1.72
CA SER A 418 10.47 -35.62 -2.60
C SER A 418 9.93 -36.96 -2.06
N TYR A 419 9.99 -37.18 -0.75
CA TYR A 419 9.49 -38.43 -0.12
C TYR A 419 8.30 -38.20 0.81
N TYR A 420 8.09 -36.97 1.25
CA TYR A 420 7.06 -36.65 2.23
C TYR A 420 6.23 -35.52 1.67
N TYR A 421 4.92 -35.72 1.55
CA TYR A 421 3.99 -34.72 1.03
C TYR A 421 2.89 -34.50 2.05
N VAL A 422 2.44 -33.26 2.19
CA VAL A 422 1.36 -32.90 3.12
C VAL A 422 0.57 -31.76 2.51
N ASN A 423 -0.75 -31.74 2.70
CA ASN A 423 -1.62 -30.59 2.45
C ASN A 423 -2.38 -30.25 3.72
N PHE A 424 -3.12 -29.13 3.74
CA PHE A 424 -3.89 -28.67 4.90
C PHE A 424 -5.38 -28.77 4.64
N CYS A 425 -6.05 -29.65 5.39
CA CYS A 425 -7.49 -29.91 5.37
C CYS A 425 -8.09 -30.29 4.01
N GLU A 426 -7.24 -30.55 3.03
CA GLU A 426 -7.58 -30.86 1.65
C GLU A 426 -6.80 -32.09 1.20
N GLU A 427 -7.25 -32.68 0.10
CA GLU A 427 -6.53 -33.78 -0.56
C GLU A 427 -5.14 -33.29 -1.00
N ILE A 428 -4.13 -34.14 -0.93
CA ILE A 428 -2.83 -33.83 -1.53
C ILE A 428 -2.94 -33.93 -3.06
N GLY A 429 -2.24 -33.04 -3.76
CA GLY A 429 -2.05 -33.23 -5.19
C GLY A 429 -1.30 -34.52 -5.48
N LEU A 430 -1.51 -35.11 -6.65
CA LEU A 430 -0.82 -36.34 -7.04
C LEU A 430 0.61 -36.02 -7.49
N PRO A 431 1.67 -36.45 -6.77
CA PRO A 431 3.01 -36.30 -7.27
C PRO A 431 3.18 -37.23 -8.48
N THR A 432 3.81 -36.75 -9.55
CA THR A 432 3.88 -37.47 -10.83
C THR A 432 4.48 -38.87 -10.66
N GLY A 433 3.66 -39.92 -10.85
CA GLY A 433 4.09 -41.32 -10.74
C GLY A 433 3.77 -42.03 -9.41
N TYR A 434 3.09 -41.37 -8.47
CA TYR A 434 2.67 -41.94 -7.19
C TYR A 434 1.15 -41.83 -7.00
N ASP A 435 0.55 -42.78 -6.28
CA ASP A 435 -0.90 -42.86 -6.10
C ASP A 435 -1.27 -42.98 -4.63
N CYS A 436 -1.06 -41.88 -3.91
CA CYS A 436 -1.36 -41.76 -2.49
C CYS A 436 -2.86 -41.62 -2.21
N ASN A 437 -3.67 -41.36 -3.24
CA ASN A 437 -5.12 -41.15 -3.13
C ASN A 437 -5.91 -42.39 -3.62
N SER A 438 -5.22 -43.48 -3.95
CA SER A 438 -5.78 -44.70 -4.56
C SER A 438 -6.90 -45.35 -3.72
N VAL A 439 -6.74 -45.36 -2.40
CA VAL A 439 -7.69 -45.98 -1.47
C VAL A 439 -8.71 -44.96 -0.95
N GLN A 440 -8.26 -43.73 -0.74
CA GLN A 440 -9.01 -42.62 -0.14
C GLN A 440 -8.25 -41.30 -0.36
N PRO A 441 -8.90 -40.15 -0.32
CA PRO A 441 -8.21 -38.88 -0.44
C PRO A 441 -7.32 -38.64 0.78
N SER A 442 -6.04 -38.41 0.54
CA SER A 442 -5.02 -38.32 1.59
C SER A 442 -4.68 -36.88 1.90
N GLY A 443 -4.52 -36.53 3.18
CA GLY A 443 -3.99 -35.22 3.61
C GLY A 443 -2.46 -35.24 3.76
N ALA A 444 -1.86 -36.42 3.78
CA ALA A 444 -0.42 -36.63 3.78
C ALA A 444 -0.05 -37.90 3.02
N CYS A 445 1.11 -37.89 2.37
CA CYS A 445 1.66 -39.07 1.71
C CYS A 445 3.12 -39.30 2.06
N LEU A 446 3.41 -40.58 2.26
CA LEU A 446 4.74 -41.12 2.42
C LEU A 446 5.12 -41.87 1.16
N VAL A 447 6.28 -41.54 0.60
CA VAL A 447 6.93 -42.30 -0.47
C VAL A 447 8.20 -42.91 0.13
N GLU A 448 8.32 -44.24 0.14
CA GLU A 448 9.50 -44.91 0.73
C GLU A 448 10.62 -45.09 -0.29
N ASN A 449 10.28 -45.15 -1.57
CA ASN A 449 11.19 -45.38 -2.70
C ASN A 449 10.46 -45.03 -4.01
N ALA A 450 11.12 -45.13 -5.16
CA ALA A 450 10.59 -44.62 -6.44
C ALA A 450 9.31 -45.33 -6.97
N TYR A 451 8.76 -46.29 -6.23
CA TYR A 451 7.64 -47.13 -6.67
C TYR A 451 6.57 -47.36 -5.60
N GLU A 452 6.82 -47.04 -4.33
CA GLU A 452 5.87 -47.29 -3.24
C GLU A 452 5.48 -45.97 -2.57
N SER A 453 4.18 -45.69 -2.59
CA SER A 453 3.55 -44.55 -1.94
C SER A 453 2.40 -45.04 -1.06
N TYR A 454 2.27 -44.46 0.13
CA TYR A 454 1.25 -44.81 1.11
C TYR A 454 0.46 -43.59 1.53
N SER A 455 -0.87 -43.74 1.64
CA SER A 455 -1.73 -42.77 2.33
C SER A 455 -1.31 -42.68 3.79
N ALA A 456 -0.75 -41.55 4.21
CA ALA A 456 -0.28 -41.35 5.58
C ALA A 456 -1.35 -40.71 6.51
N GLY A 457 -2.59 -40.58 6.01
CA GLY A 457 -3.74 -40.04 6.74
C GLY A 457 -4.81 -39.51 5.78
N ASN A 458 -6.08 -39.74 6.08
CA ASN A 458 -7.23 -39.36 5.27
C ASN A 458 -7.56 -37.87 5.45
N CYS A 459 -7.68 -37.10 4.36
CA CYS A 459 -7.98 -35.66 4.44
C CYS A 459 -9.41 -35.36 4.88
N ASN A 460 -10.33 -36.33 4.88
CA ASN A 460 -11.68 -36.19 5.42
C ASN A 460 -11.78 -36.58 6.90
N ASP A 461 -10.70 -37.12 7.48
CA ASP A 461 -10.64 -37.52 8.88
C ASP A 461 -9.45 -36.86 9.58
N TYR A 462 -9.61 -35.57 9.83
CA TYR A 462 -8.65 -34.80 10.60
C TYR A 462 -9.26 -34.16 11.84
N SER A 463 -8.37 -33.80 12.76
CA SER A 463 -8.70 -33.03 13.96
C SER A 463 -7.57 -32.06 14.30
N PHE A 464 -7.92 -30.91 14.85
CA PHE A 464 -6.94 -30.01 15.43
C PHE A 464 -6.53 -30.46 16.83
N GLN A 465 -5.28 -30.20 17.18
CA GLN A 465 -4.73 -30.42 18.50
C GLN A 465 -3.83 -29.24 18.91
N ASP A 466 -3.54 -29.15 20.21
CA ASP A 466 -2.57 -28.18 20.70
C ASP A 466 -1.19 -28.41 20.05
N PHE A 467 -0.51 -27.30 19.76
CA PHE A 467 0.86 -27.33 19.25
C PHE A 467 1.80 -28.00 20.24
N ILE A 468 2.74 -28.78 19.71
CA ILE A 468 3.79 -29.43 20.49
C ILE A 468 5.04 -28.56 20.39
N PRO A 469 5.42 -27.81 21.45
CA PRO A 469 6.61 -26.96 21.40
C PRO A 469 7.88 -27.78 21.20
N ASN A 470 8.82 -27.22 20.46
CA ASN A 470 10.18 -27.75 20.31
C ASN A 470 11.21 -26.67 20.72
N GLU A 471 12.51 -26.95 20.59
CA GLU A 471 13.55 -26.01 20.99
C GLU A 471 13.54 -24.68 20.21
N LYS A 472 12.96 -24.67 19.00
CA LYS A 472 12.96 -23.52 18.10
C LYS A 472 11.65 -22.72 18.12
N TYR A 473 10.52 -23.39 18.31
CA TYR A 473 9.19 -22.77 18.27
C TYR A 473 8.37 -23.12 19.51
N HIS A 474 7.70 -22.11 20.08
CA HIS A 474 6.95 -22.24 21.33
C HIS A 474 5.43 -22.06 21.17
N SER A 475 4.96 -21.70 19.98
CA SER A 475 3.55 -21.49 19.65
C SER A 475 3.24 -21.98 18.23
N GLY A 476 1.98 -22.36 18.01
CA GLY A 476 1.54 -22.94 16.75
C GLY A 476 0.14 -23.55 16.85
N ILE A 477 -0.19 -24.39 15.88
CA ILE A 477 -1.33 -25.31 15.92
C ILE A 477 -0.92 -26.69 15.39
N GLY A 478 -1.50 -27.77 15.91
CA GLY A 478 -1.33 -29.11 15.36
C GLY A 478 -2.56 -29.55 14.55
N LEU A 479 -2.33 -30.18 13.40
CA LEU A 479 -3.34 -30.84 12.59
C LEU A 479 -3.04 -32.34 12.56
N VAL A 480 -4.03 -33.18 12.83
CA VAL A 480 -3.86 -34.64 12.87
C VAL A 480 -4.72 -35.26 11.79
N TYR A 481 -4.12 -35.98 10.85
CA TYR A 481 -4.81 -36.85 9.91
C TYR A 481 -4.81 -38.29 10.44
N ASN A 482 -6.00 -38.89 10.50
CA ASN A 482 -6.18 -40.27 10.95
C ASN A 482 -6.54 -41.18 9.77
N ASN A 483 -6.61 -42.49 10.06
CA ASN A 483 -7.15 -43.48 9.15
C ASN A 483 -6.49 -43.50 7.77
N GLY A 484 -5.16 -43.43 7.69
CA GLY A 484 -4.39 -43.68 6.46
C GLY A 484 -4.46 -45.14 5.99
N GLU A 485 -3.52 -45.55 5.15
CA GLU A 485 -3.37 -46.94 4.72
C GLU A 485 -2.88 -47.86 5.85
N SER A 486 -3.05 -49.17 5.66
CA SER A 486 -2.59 -50.18 6.63
C SER A 486 -1.08 -50.16 6.73
N CYS A 487 -0.58 -49.73 7.88
CA CYS A 487 0.84 -49.74 8.20
C CYS A 487 1.30 -51.14 8.65
N ASN A 488 0.42 -51.88 9.34
CA ASN A 488 0.59 -53.29 9.67
C ASN A 488 -0.79 -53.96 9.87
N ASP A 489 -0.83 -55.25 10.25
CA ASP A 489 -2.07 -56.03 10.41
C ASP A 489 -3.07 -55.48 11.46
N ARG A 490 -2.68 -54.46 12.25
CA ARG A 490 -3.47 -53.96 13.39
C ARG A 490 -3.66 -52.45 13.44
N GLU A 491 -2.91 -51.68 12.64
CA GLU A 491 -2.85 -50.21 12.74
C GLU A 491 -2.82 -49.55 11.35
N LEU A 492 -3.47 -48.39 11.26
CA LEU A 492 -3.45 -47.52 10.08
C LEU A 492 -2.44 -46.39 10.29
N PHE A 493 -1.88 -45.87 9.21
CA PHE A 493 -1.05 -44.67 9.27
C PHE A 493 -1.82 -43.47 9.82
N SER A 494 -1.12 -42.64 10.59
CA SER A 494 -1.59 -41.33 11.03
C SER A 494 -0.48 -40.31 10.89
N THR A 495 -0.85 -39.06 10.65
CA THR A 495 0.09 -37.95 10.47
C THR A 495 -0.27 -36.81 11.40
N VAL A 496 0.74 -36.22 12.04
CA VAL A 496 0.63 -34.93 12.72
C VAL A 496 1.39 -33.89 11.91
N VAL A 497 0.74 -32.77 11.63
CA VAL A 497 1.34 -31.59 11.03
C VAL A 497 1.38 -30.51 12.10
N ASN A 498 2.57 -30.28 12.66
CA ASN A 498 2.81 -29.21 13.60
C ASN A 498 3.12 -27.94 12.82
N VAL A 499 2.19 -26.97 12.82
CA VAL A 499 2.36 -25.67 12.16
C VAL A 499 2.84 -24.66 13.20
N ALA A 500 4.15 -24.47 13.24
CA ALA A 500 4.80 -23.49 14.08
C ALA A 500 4.49 -22.06 13.60
N CYS A 501 4.25 -21.16 14.55
CA CYS A 501 4.13 -19.74 14.27
C CYS A 501 5.48 -19.16 13.82
N ASP A 502 5.56 -18.75 12.56
CA ASP A 502 6.70 -18.03 12.01
C ASP A 502 6.19 -16.94 11.06
N VAL A 503 6.18 -15.70 11.54
CA VAL A 503 5.71 -14.53 10.79
C VAL A 503 6.53 -14.21 9.55
N THR A 504 7.68 -14.86 9.36
CA THR A 504 8.55 -14.68 8.19
C THR A 504 8.35 -15.76 7.12
N ALA A 505 7.68 -16.86 7.46
CA ALA A 505 7.56 -18.04 6.60
C ALA A 505 6.48 -17.96 5.51
N GLY A 506 5.71 -16.87 5.45
CA GLY A 506 4.63 -16.72 4.47
C GLY A 506 3.58 -17.84 4.59
N THR A 507 3.16 -18.40 3.46
CA THR A 507 2.18 -19.51 3.42
C THR A 507 2.71 -20.80 4.05
N GLY A 508 4.02 -21.01 3.97
CA GLY A 508 4.77 -21.86 4.88
C GLY A 508 5.74 -22.84 4.21
N GLU A 509 6.55 -23.47 5.05
CA GLU A 509 7.68 -24.31 4.66
C GLU A 509 7.80 -25.52 5.59
N LEU A 510 7.77 -26.72 5.00
CA LEU A 510 8.07 -27.98 5.64
C LEU A 510 9.59 -28.08 5.83
N TYR A 511 10.03 -27.99 7.08
CA TYR A 511 11.48 -27.94 7.38
C TYR A 511 11.98 -29.22 8.04
N TYR A 512 11.10 -30.06 8.57
CA TYR A 512 11.50 -31.30 9.22
C TYR A 512 10.37 -32.35 9.19
N VAL A 513 10.75 -33.61 9.01
CA VAL A 513 9.82 -34.75 9.07
C VAL A 513 10.51 -35.87 9.85
N TYR A 514 9.78 -36.50 10.75
CA TYR A 514 10.27 -37.67 11.49
C TYR A 514 9.15 -38.65 11.80
N GLN A 515 9.53 -39.91 11.99
CA GLN A 515 8.62 -40.98 12.38
C GLN A 515 8.55 -41.04 13.91
N ALA A 516 7.37 -40.75 14.49
CA ALA A 516 7.16 -40.77 15.94
C ALA A 516 6.89 -42.19 16.47
N SER A 517 6.29 -43.06 15.65
CA SER A 517 6.12 -44.49 15.91
C SER A 517 5.97 -45.22 14.58
N THR A 518 5.94 -46.56 14.59
CA THR A 518 5.84 -47.39 13.38
C THR A 518 4.77 -46.90 12.40
N CYS A 519 3.61 -46.47 12.88
CA CYS A 519 2.48 -46.02 12.05
C CYS A 519 2.13 -44.54 12.23
N ARG A 520 3.05 -43.72 12.77
CA ARG A 520 2.79 -42.30 13.00
C ARG A 520 3.93 -41.42 12.53
N TRP A 521 3.63 -40.49 11.65
CA TRP A 521 4.56 -39.48 11.14
C TRP A 521 4.27 -38.10 11.71
N VAL A 522 5.32 -37.30 11.85
CA VAL A 522 5.23 -35.91 12.29
C VAL A 522 5.95 -35.03 11.28
N TYR A 523 5.22 -34.02 10.80
CA TYR A 523 5.66 -33.00 9.87
C TYR A 523 5.74 -31.70 10.64
N GLU A 524 6.91 -31.08 10.64
CA GLU A 524 7.12 -29.78 11.26
C GLU A 524 7.16 -28.72 10.16
N PHE A 525 6.15 -27.86 10.19
CA PHE A 525 5.89 -26.83 9.22
C PHE A 525 6.01 -25.48 9.91
N LYS A 526 6.63 -24.49 9.27
CA LYS A 526 6.60 -23.10 9.76
C LYS A 526 5.74 -22.29 8.83
N SER A 527 4.82 -21.50 9.37
CA SER A 527 3.90 -20.69 8.57
C SER A 527 3.40 -19.52 9.41
N ILE A 528 3.00 -18.44 8.74
CA ILE A 528 2.33 -17.35 9.44
C ILE A 528 0.97 -17.79 10.00
N TYR A 529 0.30 -18.73 9.33
CA TYR A 529 -0.99 -19.25 9.77
C TYR A 529 -0.88 -20.12 11.02
N GLY A 530 0.32 -20.52 11.43
CA GLY A 530 0.57 -21.15 12.74
C GLY A 530 0.39 -20.17 13.91
N CYS A 531 0.44 -18.86 13.67
CA CYS A 531 0.39 -17.86 14.75
C CYS A 531 -1.00 -17.71 15.39
N GLY A 532 -2.05 -17.99 14.63
CA GLY A 532 -3.43 -17.75 15.06
C GLY A 532 -3.73 -16.26 15.27
N VAL A 533 -5.01 -15.93 15.35
CA VAL A 533 -5.53 -14.56 15.53
C VAL A 533 -6.47 -14.54 16.73
N GLN A 534 -6.39 -13.54 17.59
CA GLN A 534 -7.35 -13.35 18.68
C GLN A 534 -8.65 -12.77 18.11
N ILE A 535 -9.79 -13.38 18.46
CA ILE A 535 -11.13 -12.93 18.04
C ILE A 535 -12.04 -12.62 19.23
#